data_AF-A0A523VWN4-F1
#
_entry.id   AF-A0A523VWN4-F1
#
_cell.length_a   1.000
_cell.length_b   1.000
_cell.length_c   1.000
_cell.angle_alpha   90.00
_cell.angle_beta   90.00
_cell.angle_gamma   90.00
#
_symmetry.space_group_name_H-M   'P 1'
#
loop_
_entity.id
_entity.type
_entity.pdbx_description
1 polymer ?
#
loop_
_entity_poly.entity_id
_entity_poly.type
_entity_poly.pdbx_seq_one_letter_code
_entity_poly.pdbx_strand_id
1 'polypeptide(L)'
;MNKFKQFFYKFAGVLITVFITYFIIHPFLTQKMDQHNCRFWGIIFSDSQLCPAGTIRTHLDSLQSLGNSNSDGWGIGYYLSPDSGVILPVVLRGEPRAPLDPRYDKAVTDMIKYMRKCGIAHVRSGTSGSTSGIPNPHPFQRYGITRNFQILFAHNGTISTQVLLELIESVNPVYLALNPPDYEPDYLDSDLYAIYMMEIIDVYYNNTIEECIKIAITKLDSALNFDNAQLNFVMSDGFTLWALRYARSPLRGFDLYYYPQVGISNFWVAASKPLDTLNLYWAAVPNSTLVILTPGEPPQLINIFNEYDTSVVYQGLDLIYPNPFKGKIDIRYCIGQSAEGIELKIYNTNGRLVKQFPLPTPYSLLPTSISWDGTDNKGNTLPNGIYFCNLNTGDTIYTRKMVLLK
;
A
#
# COMPACT_ATOMS: atom_id res chain seq x y z
N MET A 1 -72.22 5.90 -31.68
CA MET A 1 -70.97 5.22 -32.11
C MET A 1 -69.68 6.04 -31.93
N ASN A 2 -69.72 7.31 -31.47
CA ASN A 2 -68.51 8.11 -31.18
C ASN A 2 -68.15 8.29 -29.69
N LYS A 3 -69.00 7.87 -28.75
CA LYS A 3 -68.67 7.92 -27.30
C LYS A 3 -67.97 6.67 -26.75
N PHE A 4 -68.06 5.53 -27.45
CA PHE A 4 -67.37 4.29 -27.06
C PHE A 4 -65.89 4.25 -27.51
N LYS A 5 -65.55 4.88 -28.64
CA LYS A 5 -64.16 5.01 -29.11
C LYS A 5 -63.33 5.99 -28.26
N GLN A 6 -63.94 7.02 -27.69
CA GLN A 6 -63.23 8.00 -26.86
C GLN A 6 -62.91 7.48 -25.44
N PHE A 7 -63.69 6.51 -24.94
CA PHE A 7 -63.45 5.88 -23.64
C PHE A 7 -62.30 4.85 -23.70
N PHE A 8 -62.18 4.10 -24.80
CA PHE A 8 -61.09 3.14 -25.01
C PHE A 8 -59.71 3.82 -25.21
N TYR A 9 -59.66 4.99 -25.86
CA TYR A 9 -58.39 5.73 -26.02
C TYR A 9 -57.92 6.44 -24.74
N LYS A 10 -58.82 6.80 -23.81
CA LYS A 10 -58.44 7.37 -22.51
C LYS A 10 -58.02 6.31 -21.48
N PHE A 11 -58.59 5.10 -21.51
CA PHE A 11 -58.17 4.00 -20.63
C PHE A 11 -56.91 3.27 -21.12
N ALA A 12 -56.73 3.11 -22.43
CA ALA A 12 -55.49 2.55 -22.99
C ALA A 12 -54.28 3.48 -22.81
N GLY A 13 -54.48 4.81 -22.85
CA GLY A 13 -53.43 5.77 -22.54
C GLY A 13 -52.99 5.71 -21.07
N VAL A 14 -53.94 5.61 -20.13
CA VAL A 14 -53.63 5.60 -18.69
C VAL A 14 -53.04 4.26 -18.22
N LEU A 15 -53.45 3.12 -18.79
CA LEU A 15 -52.80 1.83 -18.49
C LEU A 15 -51.42 1.69 -19.14
N ILE A 16 -51.19 2.25 -20.33
CA ILE A 16 -49.87 2.20 -21.00
C ILE A 16 -48.90 3.19 -20.35
N THR A 17 -49.35 4.36 -19.89
CA THR A 17 -48.47 5.26 -19.13
C THR A 17 -48.12 4.68 -17.77
N VAL A 18 -49.05 4.02 -17.06
CA VAL A 18 -48.76 3.39 -15.76
C VAL A 18 -47.87 2.14 -15.92
N PHE A 19 -48.02 1.32 -16.97
CA PHE A 19 -47.10 0.19 -17.23
C PHE A 19 -45.72 0.62 -17.72
N ILE A 20 -45.62 1.71 -18.50
CA ILE A 20 -44.32 2.25 -18.94
C ILE A 20 -43.61 2.99 -17.79
N THR A 21 -44.33 3.63 -16.87
CA THR A 21 -43.71 4.17 -15.64
C THR A 21 -43.38 3.08 -14.61
N TYR A 22 -44.11 1.96 -14.55
CA TYR A 22 -43.83 0.89 -13.57
C TYR A 22 -42.73 -0.09 -14.02
N PHE A 23 -42.34 -0.09 -15.30
CA PHE A 23 -41.21 -0.89 -15.82
C PHE A 23 -40.00 -0.08 -16.30
N ILE A 24 -40.09 1.25 -16.37
CA ILE A 24 -38.92 2.14 -16.55
C ILE A 24 -38.48 2.77 -15.22
N ILE A 25 -39.30 2.66 -14.16
CA ILE A 25 -38.87 2.92 -12.78
C ILE A 25 -38.47 1.60 -12.13
N HIS A 26 -37.16 1.38 -12.20
CA HIS A 26 -36.30 0.53 -11.37
C HIS A 26 -36.00 -0.90 -11.87
N PRO A 27 -34.70 -1.26 -11.99
CA PRO A 27 -33.59 -0.64 -11.28
C PRO A 27 -32.98 0.48 -12.17
N PHE A 28 -33.04 1.78 -11.80
CA PHE A 28 -31.94 2.34 -10.99
C PHE A 28 -31.08 1.18 -10.57
N LEU A 29 -30.03 0.90 -11.35
CA LEU A 29 -28.89 0.19 -10.82
C LEU A 29 -28.80 0.70 -9.39
N THR A 30 -29.21 -0.14 -8.46
CA THR A 30 -28.57 -0.17 -7.18
C THR A 30 -27.14 -0.40 -7.61
N GLN A 31 -26.43 0.71 -7.88
CA GLN A 31 -25.17 0.97 -7.25
C GLN A 31 -25.47 0.60 -5.81
N LYS A 32 -25.35 -0.71 -5.52
CA LYS A 32 -25.11 -1.22 -4.19
C LYS A 32 -24.06 -0.24 -3.72
N MET A 33 -24.45 0.64 -2.79
CA MET A 33 -23.59 1.70 -2.27
C MET A 33 -22.19 1.12 -2.21
N ASP A 34 -21.30 1.59 -3.09
CA ASP A 34 -19.90 1.17 -3.07
C ASP A 34 -19.51 1.35 -1.61
N GLN A 35 -19.19 0.26 -0.90
CA GLN A 35 -18.77 0.30 0.50
C GLN A 35 -17.78 1.45 0.63
N HIS A 36 -18.16 2.48 1.38
CA HIS A 36 -17.60 3.82 1.27
C HIS A 36 -16.17 3.81 1.80
N ASN A 37 -15.21 3.50 0.96
CA ASN A 37 -13.80 3.57 1.31
C ASN A 37 -13.36 5.03 1.33
N CYS A 38 -12.43 5.33 2.24
CA CYS A 38 -11.66 6.57 2.28
C CYS A 38 -11.19 7.02 0.89
N ARG A 39 -10.87 8.31 0.74
CA ARG A 39 -10.35 8.85 -0.52
C ARG A 39 -9.09 9.66 -0.26
N PHE A 40 -7.98 9.23 -0.87
CA PHE A 40 -6.76 10.03 -0.93
C PHE A 40 -6.55 10.64 -2.30
N TRP A 41 -5.75 11.70 -2.28
CA TRP A 41 -5.22 12.44 -3.40
C TRP A 41 -3.78 12.85 -3.07
N GLY A 42 -2.87 12.78 -4.04
CA GLY A 42 -1.53 13.34 -3.94
C GLY A 42 -1.16 14.03 -5.25
N ILE A 43 -0.41 15.12 -5.17
CA ILE A 43 0.14 15.84 -6.31
C ILE A 43 1.64 16.04 -6.13
N ILE A 44 2.36 16.03 -7.25
CA ILE A 44 3.74 16.49 -7.33
C ILE A 44 3.96 17.33 -8.58
N PHE A 45 4.79 18.37 -8.52
CA PHE A 45 5.12 19.26 -9.63
C PHE A 45 6.54 19.83 -9.53
N SER A 46 7.11 20.25 -10.65
CA SER A 46 8.48 20.79 -10.70
C SER A 46 8.58 22.20 -10.10
N ASP A 47 9.75 22.56 -9.57
CA ASP A 47 10.02 23.93 -9.12
C ASP A 47 9.98 24.97 -10.25
N SER A 48 10.22 24.52 -11.49
CA SER A 48 10.20 25.35 -12.70
C SER A 48 8.78 25.69 -13.17
N GLN A 49 7.76 25.04 -12.63
CA GLN A 49 6.36 25.27 -12.98
C GLN A 49 5.65 26.10 -11.89
N LEU A 50 4.76 27.00 -12.31
CA LEU A 50 3.78 27.58 -11.39
C LEU A 50 2.88 26.46 -10.84
N CYS A 51 2.62 26.49 -9.53
CA CYS A 51 1.67 25.60 -8.85
C CYS A 51 0.40 25.44 -9.71
N PRO A 52 -0.04 24.21 -10.05
CA PRO A 52 -1.21 23.97 -10.91
C PRO A 52 -2.51 24.22 -10.12
N ALA A 53 -2.71 25.47 -9.69
CA ALA A 53 -3.70 25.90 -8.73
C ALA A 53 -5.14 25.53 -9.15
N GLY A 54 -5.48 25.71 -10.43
CA GLY A 54 -6.81 25.36 -10.95
C GLY A 54 -7.11 23.86 -10.85
N THR A 55 -6.14 23.02 -11.20
CA THR A 55 -6.23 21.56 -11.09
C THR A 55 -6.35 21.14 -9.63
N ILE A 56 -5.48 21.66 -8.77
CA ILE A 56 -5.51 21.38 -7.33
C ILE A 56 -6.87 21.75 -6.73
N ARG A 57 -7.35 22.96 -7.01
CA ARG A 57 -8.62 23.45 -6.48
C ARG A 57 -9.78 22.55 -6.91
N THR A 58 -9.85 22.25 -8.21
CA THR A 58 -10.89 21.39 -8.78
C THR A 58 -10.88 20.00 -8.13
N HIS A 59 -9.70 19.40 -8.00
CA HIS A 59 -9.57 18.08 -7.39
C HIS A 59 -9.95 18.07 -5.91
N LEU A 60 -9.55 19.09 -5.15
CA LEU A 60 -9.85 19.17 -3.73
C LEU A 60 -11.30 19.56 -3.43
N ASP A 61 -11.96 20.33 -4.30
CA ASP A 61 -13.41 20.57 -4.20
C ASP A 61 -14.20 19.27 -4.44
N SER A 62 -13.76 18.49 -5.43
CA SER A 62 -14.31 17.15 -5.69
C SER A 62 -14.10 16.24 -4.48
N LEU A 63 -12.89 16.21 -3.93
CA LEU A 63 -12.57 15.44 -2.72
C LEU A 63 -13.41 15.90 -1.51
N GLN A 64 -13.60 17.21 -1.34
CA GLN A 64 -14.45 17.78 -0.30
C GLN A 64 -15.88 17.25 -0.42
N SER A 65 -16.46 17.25 -1.63
CA SER A 65 -17.83 16.79 -1.88
C SER A 65 -18.05 15.32 -1.49
N LEU A 66 -17.01 14.48 -1.60
CA LEU A 66 -17.02 13.08 -1.19
C LEU A 66 -17.11 12.92 0.34
N GLY A 67 -16.77 13.96 1.11
CA GLY A 67 -16.94 14.06 2.56
C GLY A 67 -18.39 13.94 3.05
N ASN A 68 -19.39 14.08 2.16
CA ASN A 68 -20.78 13.76 2.51
C ASN A 68 -20.99 12.26 2.81
N SER A 69 -20.13 11.41 2.23
CA SER A 69 -20.11 9.95 2.40
C SER A 69 -18.85 9.45 3.15
N ASN A 70 -18.01 10.38 3.59
CA ASN A 70 -16.74 10.19 4.30
C ASN A 70 -16.72 11.20 5.45
N SER A 71 -17.47 10.92 6.52
CA SER A 71 -17.83 11.92 7.53
C SER A 71 -16.77 12.19 8.59
N ASP A 72 -15.69 11.41 8.63
CA ASP A 72 -14.81 11.33 9.81
C ASP A 72 -13.62 12.27 9.70
N GLY A 73 -13.87 13.45 9.13
CA GLY A 73 -12.94 14.56 8.99
C GLY A 73 -12.10 14.55 7.71
N TRP A 74 -11.14 15.47 7.66
CA TRP A 74 -10.25 15.71 6.52
C TRP A 74 -8.84 16.01 7.00
N GLY A 75 -7.87 15.77 6.11
CA GLY A 75 -6.51 16.23 6.33
C GLY A 75 -5.81 16.58 5.02
N ILE A 76 -4.95 17.59 5.08
CA ILE A 76 -4.17 18.13 3.97
C ILE A 76 -2.74 18.32 4.48
N GLY A 77 -1.81 17.60 3.89
CA GLY A 77 -0.38 17.77 4.12
C GLY A 77 0.32 18.26 2.86
N TYR A 78 1.32 19.13 3.00
CA TYR A 78 2.11 19.61 1.87
C TYR A 78 3.47 20.10 2.30
N TYR A 79 4.40 20.13 1.36
CA TYR A 79 5.75 20.62 1.60
C TYR A 79 5.83 22.13 1.39
N LEU A 80 6.48 22.82 2.32
CA LEU A 80 6.91 24.21 2.22
C LEU A 80 8.39 24.27 1.92
N SER A 81 8.88 25.38 1.37
CA SER A 81 10.32 25.66 1.27
C SER A 81 10.58 27.05 1.85
N PRO A 82 10.99 27.14 3.14
CA PRO A 82 11.28 28.44 3.75
C PRO A 82 12.52 29.10 3.12
N ASP A 83 13.50 28.29 2.71
CA ASP A 83 14.76 28.70 2.10
C ASP A 83 15.16 27.72 0.97
N SER A 84 16.04 28.15 0.06
CA SER A 84 16.50 27.32 -1.06
C SER A 84 17.09 25.99 -0.61
N GLY A 85 16.47 24.89 -1.03
CA GLY A 85 16.96 23.52 -0.82
C GLY A 85 16.40 22.81 0.41
N VAL A 86 15.68 23.50 1.30
CA VAL A 86 14.96 22.86 2.42
C VAL A 86 13.50 22.70 2.04
N ILE A 87 12.96 21.50 2.25
CA ILE A 87 11.52 21.25 2.21
C ILE A 87 11.05 20.74 3.57
N LEU A 88 9.93 21.28 4.06
CA LEU A 88 9.34 20.92 5.35
C LEU A 88 7.88 20.53 5.17
N PRO A 89 7.46 19.34 5.58
CA PRO A 89 6.05 18.97 5.55
C PRO A 89 5.27 19.76 6.61
N VAL A 90 4.07 20.18 6.25
CA VAL A 90 3.06 20.74 7.16
C VAL A 90 1.79 19.93 6.99
N VAL A 91 1.10 19.64 8.09
CA VAL A 91 -0.16 18.88 8.09
C VAL A 91 -1.26 19.69 8.78
N LEU A 92 -2.39 19.84 8.09
CA LEU A 92 -3.61 20.48 8.57
C LEU A 92 -4.72 19.43 8.62
N ARG A 93 -5.52 19.42 9.70
CA ARG A 93 -6.60 18.45 9.91
C ARG A 93 -7.85 19.14 10.44
N GLY A 94 -9.02 18.54 10.18
CA GLY A 94 -10.28 18.97 10.77
C GLY A 94 -11.20 17.78 11.03
N GLU A 95 -11.83 17.80 12.22
CA GLU A 95 -12.77 16.76 12.67
C GLU A 95 -14.13 16.85 11.97
N PRO A 96 -14.78 18.03 11.82
CA PRO A 96 -16.00 18.10 11.04
C PRO A 96 -15.73 17.64 9.61
N ARG A 97 -16.66 16.89 9.03
CA ARG A 97 -16.59 16.48 7.63
C ARG A 97 -16.30 17.66 6.71
N ALA A 98 -15.48 17.41 5.69
CA ALA A 98 -14.94 18.45 4.81
C ALA A 98 -15.96 19.47 4.27
N PRO A 99 -17.20 19.08 3.86
CA PRO A 99 -18.21 20.04 3.39
C PRO A 99 -18.74 21.01 4.46
N LEU A 100 -18.60 20.67 5.74
CA LEU A 100 -19.12 21.47 6.86
C LEU A 100 -18.03 22.23 7.62
N ASP A 101 -16.76 22.01 7.29
CA ASP A 101 -15.64 22.67 7.96
C ASP A 101 -15.11 23.86 7.12
N PRO A 102 -15.36 25.12 7.52
CA PRO A 102 -14.84 26.28 6.79
C PRO A 102 -13.30 26.36 6.79
N ARG A 103 -12.62 25.63 7.69
CA ARG A 103 -11.16 25.54 7.71
C ARG A 103 -10.63 24.73 6.53
N TYR A 104 -11.43 23.84 5.93
CA TYR A 104 -11.02 23.06 4.75
C TYR A 104 -10.65 23.98 3.60
N ASP A 105 -11.53 24.93 3.27
CA ASP A 105 -11.30 25.84 2.15
C ASP A 105 -10.09 26.75 2.39
N LYS A 106 -9.91 27.21 3.65
CA LYS A 106 -8.71 27.95 4.04
C LYS A 106 -7.45 27.10 3.89
N ALA A 107 -7.47 25.84 4.32
CA ALA A 107 -6.34 24.93 4.21
C ALA A 107 -5.94 24.66 2.76
N VAL A 108 -6.93 24.49 1.86
CA VAL A 108 -6.64 24.35 0.42
C VAL A 108 -6.07 25.66 -0.16
N THR A 109 -6.64 26.80 0.21
CA THR A 109 -6.12 28.11 -0.23
C THR A 109 -4.67 28.31 0.22
N ASP A 110 -4.36 27.98 1.49
CA ASP A 110 -3.01 28.06 2.03
C ASP A 110 -2.06 27.06 1.32
N MET A 111 -2.52 25.83 1.06
CA MET A 111 -1.74 24.86 0.29
C MET A 111 -1.42 25.38 -1.11
N ILE A 112 -2.40 25.85 -1.88
CA ILE A 112 -2.17 26.38 -3.23
C ILE A 112 -1.15 27.53 -3.21
N LYS A 113 -1.22 28.38 -2.17
CA LYS A 113 -0.37 29.57 -2.05
C LYS A 113 1.07 29.24 -1.66
N TYR A 114 1.27 28.31 -0.72
CA TYR A 114 2.58 28.11 -0.09
C TYR A 114 3.24 26.79 -0.45
N MET A 115 2.50 25.81 -0.97
CA MET A 115 3.04 24.50 -1.32
C MET A 115 4.16 24.61 -2.35
N ARG A 116 5.20 23.82 -2.10
CA ARG A 116 6.34 23.63 -2.96
C ARG A 116 6.41 22.15 -3.29
N LYS A 117 6.39 21.86 -4.58
CA LYS A 117 6.51 20.53 -5.18
C LYS A 117 5.36 19.57 -4.90
N CYS A 118 5.02 19.28 -3.65
CA CYS A 118 4.16 18.15 -3.34
C CYS A 118 3.16 18.41 -2.22
N GLY A 119 1.98 17.79 -2.35
CA GLY A 119 0.95 17.73 -1.33
C GLY A 119 0.14 16.43 -1.40
N ILE A 120 -0.43 16.04 -0.27
CA ILE A 120 -1.28 14.87 -0.07
C ILE A 120 -2.52 15.31 0.71
N ALA A 121 -3.70 14.92 0.27
CA ALA A 121 -4.96 15.19 0.94
C ALA A 121 -5.79 13.92 1.12
N HIS A 122 -6.63 13.92 2.13
CA HIS A 122 -7.44 12.78 2.52
C HIS A 122 -8.82 13.20 3.06
N VAL A 123 -9.86 12.46 2.69
CA VAL A 123 -11.18 12.47 3.37
C VAL A 123 -11.53 11.03 3.76
N ARG A 124 -12.03 10.83 4.99
CA ARG A 124 -12.13 9.50 5.62
C ARG A 124 -13.58 9.04 5.81
N SER A 125 -13.86 7.79 5.46
CA SER A 125 -14.96 6.99 6.03
C SER A 125 -14.32 5.89 6.88
N GLY A 126 -14.42 5.99 8.20
CA GLY A 126 -13.76 5.08 9.12
C GLY A 126 -14.42 3.70 9.13
N THR A 127 -13.61 2.66 8.92
CA THR A 127 -14.02 1.25 9.04
C THR A 127 -13.37 0.51 10.22
N SER A 128 -12.29 1.06 10.79
CA SER A 128 -11.56 0.51 11.95
C SER A 128 -10.98 1.63 12.84
N GLY A 129 -10.96 1.38 14.15
CA GLY A 129 -10.54 2.31 15.21
C GLY A 129 -11.62 3.34 15.59
N SER A 130 -12.08 3.33 16.84
CA SER A 130 -12.84 4.47 17.38
C SER A 130 -11.91 5.67 17.31
N THR A 131 -12.25 6.68 16.50
CA THR A 131 -11.50 7.92 16.56
C THR A 131 -11.69 8.61 17.90
N SER A 132 -12.71 8.28 18.72
CA SER A 132 -12.87 8.86 20.06
C SER A 132 -12.78 10.40 20.06
N GLY A 133 -13.16 11.06 18.95
CA GLY A 133 -13.01 12.52 18.74
C GLY A 133 -11.68 12.99 18.11
N ILE A 134 -10.84 12.09 17.62
CA ILE A 134 -9.57 12.39 16.96
C ILE A 134 -9.83 12.80 15.49
N PRO A 135 -9.43 14.02 15.08
CA PRO A 135 -9.54 14.46 13.69
C PRO A 135 -8.79 13.51 12.74
N ASN A 136 -9.39 13.21 11.58
CA ASN A 136 -8.85 12.37 10.51
C ASN A 136 -7.30 12.39 10.45
N PRO A 137 -6.63 11.25 10.69
CA PRO A 137 -5.21 11.24 11.01
C PRO A 137 -4.29 11.25 9.79
N HIS A 138 -4.83 11.10 8.58
CA HIS A 138 -4.05 11.22 7.35
C HIS A 138 -3.93 12.68 6.87
N PRO A 139 -2.85 13.04 6.16
CA PRO A 139 -1.62 12.24 6.03
C PRO A 139 -0.83 12.21 7.35
N PHE A 140 -0.04 11.16 7.52
CA PHE A 140 0.97 11.02 8.57
C PHE A 140 2.28 11.63 8.11
N GLN A 141 2.95 12.32 9.03
CA GLN A 141 4.33 12.74 8.86
C GLN A 141 5.22 11.76 9.63
N ARG A 142 6.23 11.20 8.96
CA ARG A 142 7.21 10.31 9.59
C ARG A 142 8.63 10.68 9.14
N TYR A 143 9.61 10.40 10.00
CA TYR A 143 11.02 10.71 9.81
C TYR A 143 11.87 9.45 10.03
N GLY A 144 12.83 9.22 9.16
CA GLY A 144 13.76 8.09 9.24
C GLY A 144 14.83 8.35 10.29
N ILE A 145 15.21 7.31 11.03
CA ILE A 145 16.25 7.40 12.06
C ILE A 145 17.64 7.36 11.42
N THR A 146 17.84 6.45 10.45
CA THR A 146 19.15 6.20 9.84
C THR A 146 19.29 6.91 8.51
N ARG A 147 18.20 6.97 7.73
CA ARG A 147 18.14 7.71 6.49
C ARG A 147 17.56 9.10 6.78
N ASN A 148 18.25 10.17 6.38
CA ASN A 148 17.69 11.53 6.43
C ASN A 148 16.57 11.68 5.40
N PHE A 149 15.43 11.06 5.72
CA PHE A 149 14.30 10.84 4.84
C PHE A 149 13.04 11.10 5.64
N GLN A 150 12.18 11.97 5.11
CA GLN A 150 10.91 12.33 5.73
C GLN A 150 9.81 12.08 4.71
N ILE A 151 8.63 11.68 5.19
CA ILE A 151 7.50 11.41 4.31
C ILE A 151 6.21 12.03 4.81
N LEU A 152 5.34 12.34 3.86
CA LEU A 152 3.89 12.39 4.05
C LEU A 152 3.30 11.08 3.54
N PHE A 153 2.40 10.46 4.29
CA PHE A 153 1.82 9.15 3.99
C PHE A 153 0.31 9.12 4.22
N ALA A 154 -0.46 8.62 3.25
CA ALA A 154 -1.88 8.37 3.41
C ALA A 154 -2.25 6.97 2.90
N HIS A 155 -3.10 6.28 3.64
CA HIS A 155 -3.51 4.90 3.36
C HIS A 155 -5.02 4.82 3.14
N ASN A 156 -5.43 3.96 2.21
CA ASN A 156 -6.82 3.58 1.97
C ASN A 156 -6.95 2.05 1.99
N GLY A 157 -7.50 1.53 3.08
CA GLY A 157 -7.60 0.12 3.34
C GLY A 157 -7.81 -0.12 4.83
N THR A 158 -7.80 -1.39 5.19
CA THR A 158 -7.79 -1.82 6.58
C THR A 158 -6.74 -2.90 6.75
N ILE A 159 -5.89 -2.74 7.76
CA ILE A 159 -4.80 -3.65 8.08
C ILE A 159 -4.92 -4.05 9.55
N SER A 160 -4.64 -5.31 9.87
CA SER A 160 -4.61 -5.74 11.27
C SER A 160 -3.49 -5.01 12.01
N THR A 161 -3.84 -4.21 13.02
CA THR A 161 -2.88 -3.53 13.90
C THR A 161 -1.96 -4.52 14.60
N GLN A 162 -2.49 -5.68 15.00
CA GLN A 162 -1.70 -6.75 15.60
C GLN A 162 -0.61 -7.25 14.65
N VAL A 163 -0.93 -7.49 13.38
CA VAL A 163 0.06 -7.96 12.38
C VAL A 163 1.13 -6.90 12.15
N LEU A 164 0.76 -5.62 12.09
CA LEU A 164 1.72 -4.52 11.94
C LEU A 164 2.65 -4.42 13.16
N LEU A 165 2.12 -4.49 14.38
CA LEU A 165 2.92 -4.50 15.60
C LEU A 165 3.90 -5.67 15.63
N GLU A 166 3.42 -6.89 15.36
CA GLU A 166 4.26 -8.09 15.31
C GLU A 166 5.38 -7.95 14.27
N LEU A 167 5.08 -7.40 13.09
CA LEU A 167 6.09 -7.16 12.05
C LEU A 167 7.13 -6.14 12.48
N ILE A 168 6.71 -4.99 13.03
CA ILE A 168 7.64 -3.94 13.47
C ILE A 168 8.55 -4.48 14.58
N GLU A 169 7.96 -5.10 15.60
CA GLU A 169 8.72 -5.66 16.72
C GLU A 169 9.66 -6.79 16.29
N SER A 170 9.32 -7.53 15.24
CA SER A 170 10.18 -8.62 14.72
C SER A 170 11.45 -8.14 14.02
N VAL A 171 11.44 -6.92 13.45
CA VAL A 171 12.56 -6.39 12.67
C VAL A 171 13.50 -5.60 13.58
N ASN A 172 12.98 -4.60 14.30
CA ASN A 172 13.71 -3.86 15.30
C ASN A 172 12.82 -3.60 16.54
N PRO A 173 12.99 -4.37 17.63
CA PRO A 173 12.14 -4.30 18.83
C PRO A 173 12.07 -2.92 19.51
N VAL A 174 13.00 -2.01 19.23
CA VAL A 174 12.99 -0.65 19.79
C VAL A 174 12.51 0.43 18.81
N TYR A 175 12.13 0.07 17.58
CA TYR A 175 11.78 1.05 16.54
C TYR A 175 10.52 1.85 16.90
N LEU A 176 9.49 1.20 17.43
CA LEU A 176 8.27 1.88 17.91
C LEU A 176 8.58 2.89 19.02
N ALA A 177 9.53 2.61 19.91
CA ALA A 177 9.90 3.56 20.96
C ALA A 177 10.62 4.80 20.40
N LEU A 178 11.33 4.64 19.28
CA LEU A 178 12.05 5.72 18.60
C LEU A 178 11.16 6.49 17.61
N ASN A 179 10.12 5.84 17.07
CA ASN A 179 9.08 6.40 16.22
C ASN A 179 7.70 6.07 16.80
N PRO A 180 7.30 6.73 17.91
CA PRO A 180 6.05 6.41 18.60
C PRO A 180 4.84 6.71 17.70
N PRO A 181 3.81 5.85 17.74
CA PRO A 181 2.52 6.14 17.11
C PRO A 181 1.93 7.45 17.62
N ASP A 182 1.22 8.17 16.75
CA ASP A 182 0.52 9.41 17.09
C ASP A 182 -0.66 9.12 18.05
N TYR A 183 -1.12 7.87 18.11
CA TYR A 183 -2.26 7.41 18.89
C TYR A 183 -1.91 6.16 19.69
N GLU A 184 -1.84 6.31 21.01
CA GLU A 184 -1.63 5.23 21.98
C GLU A 184 -2.63 5.41 23.14
N PRO A 185 -3.26 4.33 23.67
CA PRO A 185 -3.15 2.92 23.28
C PRO A 185 -4.06 2.51 22.10
N ASP A 186 -4.93 3.40 21.64
CA ASP A 186 -5.88 3.15 20.56
C ASP A 186 -5.20 3.30 19.18
N TYR A 187 -4.31 2.36 18.87
CA TYR A 187 -3.51 2.40 17.65
C TYR A 187 -4.37 2.44 16.38
N LEU A 188 -3.93 3.28 15.44
CA LEU A 188 -4.48 3.30 14.10
C LEU A 188 -3.60 2.46 13.14
N ASP A 189 -4.25 1.59 12.37
CA ASP A 189 -3.58 0.73 11.39
C ASP A 189 -2.74 1.51 10.37
N SER A 190 -3.26 2.60 9.85
CA SER A 190 -2.58 3.43 8.86
C SER A 190 -1.35 4.14 9.42
N ASP A 191 -1.34 4.41 10.73
CA ASP A 191 -0.21 5.03 11.39
C ASP A 191 0.92 4.01 11.59
N LEU A 192 0.58 2.86 12.16
CA LEU A 192 1.49 1.73 12.28
C LEU A 192 2.04 1.30 10.91
N TYR A 193 1.22 1.40 9.85
CA TYR A 193 1.68 1.12 8.49
C TYR A 193 2.72 2.13 8.01
N ALA A 194 2.54 3.42 8.30
CA ALA A 194 3.55 4.44 8.00
C ALA A 194 4.86 4.20 8.79
N ILE A 195 4.76 3.81 10.06
CA ILE A 195 5.92 3.47 10.91
C ILE A 195 6.65 2.24 10.37
N TYR A 196 5.90 1.18 10.04
CA TYR A 196 6.46 -0.04 9.45
C TYR A 196 7.19 0.26 8.14
N MET A 197 6.62 1.11 7.27
CA MET A 197 7.28 1.52 6.04
C MET A 197 8.62 2.22 6.31
N MET A 198 8.65 3.12 7.30
CA MET A 198 9.88 3.82 7.69
C MET A 198 10.92 2.88 8.30
N GLU A 199 10.50 1.89 9.09
CA GLU A 199 11.40 0.88 9.63
C GLU A 199 12.10 0.11 8.51
N ILE A 200 11.35 -0.36 7.51
CA ILE A 200 11.94 -1.05 6.36
C ILE A 200 12.90 -0.11 5.61
N ILE A 201 12.56 1.17 5.42
CA ILE A 201 13.45 2.14 4.77
C ILE A 201 14.76 2.36 5.56
N ASP A 202 14.68 2.43 6.88
CA ASP A 202 15.85 2.61 7.75
C ASP A 202 16.73 1.36 7.86
N VAL A 203 16.10 0.18 7.90
CA VAL A 203 16.79 -1.11 8.00
C VAL A 203 17.51 -1.44 6.70
N TYR A 204 16.86 -1.18 5.55
CA TYR A 204 17.43 -1.40 4.22
C TYR A 204 17.97 -0.08 3.63
N TYR A 205 18.76 0.67 4.41
CA TYR A 205 19.23 2.02 4.03
C TYR A 205 20.07 2.08 2.74
N ASN A 206 20.66 0.96 2.29
CA ASN A 206 21.40 0.87 1.02
C ASN A 206 20.49 0.63 -0.20
N ASN A 207 19.22 0.31 0.01
CA ASN A 207 18.27 0.04 -1.05
C ASN A 207 17.59 1.33 -1.54
N THR A 208 17.06 1.28 -2.75
CA THR A 208 16.16 2.33 -3.26
C THR A 208 14.86 2.35 -2.45
N ILE A 209 14.13 3.47 -2.46
CA ILE A 209 12.85 3.56 -1.74
C ILE A 209 11.84 2.57 -2.34
N GLU A 210 11.88 2.39 -3.65
CA GLU A 210 11.06 1.45 -4.41
C GLU A 210 11.30 0.00 -3.99
N GLU A 211 12.58 -0.38 -3.79
CA GLU A 211 12.94 -1.70 -3.25
C GLU A 211 12.46 -1.90 -1.82
N CYS A 212 12.61 -0.88 -0.96
CA CYS A 212 12.09 -0.91 0.41
C CYS A 212 10.57 -1.08 0.42
N ILE A 213 9.85 -0.36 -0.46
CA ILE A 213 8.40 -0.52 -0.63
C ILE A 213 8.09 -1.97 -1.05
N LYS A 214 8.76 -2.53 -2.08
CA LYS A 214 8.56 -3.94 -2.48
C LYS A 214 8.72 -4.88 -1.29
N ILE A 215 9.82 -4.76 -0.53
CA ILE A 215 10.10 -5.61 0.63
C ILE A 215 9.00 -5.48 1.69
N ALA A 216 8.59 -4.25 2.02
CA ALA A 216 7.55 -3.99 3.02
C ALA A 216 6.22 -4.64 2.61
N ILE A 217 5.80 -4.45 1.37
CA ILE A 217 4.52 -4.98 0.87
C ILE A 217 4.54 -6.51 0.81
N THR A 218 5.61 -7.13 0.31
CA THR A 218 5.71 -8.59 0.23
C THR A 218 5.68 -9.24 1.61
N LYS A 219 6.37 -8.66 2.59
CA LYS A 219 6.36 -9.15 3.97
C LYS A 219 4.99 -8.98 4.64
N LEU A 220 4.40 -7.80 4.52
CA LEU A 220 3.09 -7.50 5.09
C LEU A 220 2.00 -8.40 4.50
N ASP A 221 2.00 -8.55 3.17
CA ASP A 221 1.08 -9.44 2.48
C ASP A 221 1.22 -10.91 2.90
N SER A 222 2.46 -11.37 3.09
CA SER A 222 2.73 -12.72 3.60
C SER A 222 2.21 -12.92 5.03
N ALA A 223 2.28 -11.90 5.88
CA ALA A 223 1.84 -11.96 7.26
C ALA A 223 0.30 -11.88 7.43
N LEU A 224 -0.40 -11.22 6.50
CA LEU A 224 -1.85 -10.99 6.58
C LEU A 224 -2.72 -12.23 6.26
N ASN A 225 -2.13 -13.40 5.95
CA ASN A 225 -2.81 -14.69 5.74
C ASN A 225 -4.13 -14.62 4.94
N PHE A 226 -3.99 -14.73 3.61
CA PHE A 226 -5.01 -14.96 2.56
C PHE A 226 -6.26 -14.09 2.45
N ASP A 227 -6.86 -13.53 3.49
CA ASP A 227 -8.26 -13.05 3.33
C ASP A 227 -8.49 -11.54 3.25
N ASN A 228 -7.58 -10.63 3.62
CA ASN A 228 -7.96 -9.20 3.71
C ASN A 228 -6.88 -8.14 3.45
N ALA A 229 -5.79 -8.43 2.74
CA ALA A 229 -4.80 -7.39 2.44
C ALA A 229 -5.40 -6.29 1.53
N GLN A 230 -5.50 -5.07 2.06
CA GLN A 230 -5.91 -3.84 1.37
C GLN A 230 -4.84 -2.79 1.68
N LEU A 231 -3.90 -2.56 0.78
CA LEU A 231 -2.65 -1.85 1.09
C LEU A 231 -2.47 -0.55 0.29
N ASN A 232 -3.52 -0.03 -0.35
CA ASN A 232 -3.39 1.16 -1.19
C ASN A 232 -2.85 2.33 -0.37
N PHE A 233 -1.85 3.03 -0.90
CA PHE A 233 -1.32 4.23 -0.26
C PHE A 233 -0.92 5.26 -1.30
N VAL A 234 -0.74 6.49 -0.81
CA VAL A 234 0.06 7.52 -1.46
C VAL A 234 1.09 8.06 -0.46
N MET A 235 2.33 8.22 -0.91
CA MET A 235 3.47 8.63 -0.10
C MET A 235 4.36 9.57 -0.90
N SER A 236 4.97 10.56 -0.24
CA SER A 236 5.98 11.40 -0.87
C SER A 236 6.98 11.94 0.13
N ASP A 237 8.22 12.10 -0.33
CA ASP A 237 9.31 12.82 0.34
C ASP A 237 9.43 14.29 -0.09
N GLY A 238 8.53 14.75 -0.97
CA GLY A 238 8.53 16.07 -1.57
C GLY A 238 9.23 16.18 -2.93
N PHE A 239 9.92 15.13 -3.38
CA PHE A 239 10.60 15.07 -4.69
C PHE A 239 10.08 13.95 -5.59
N THR A 240 9.56 12.87 -5.00
CA THR A 240 8.90 11.78 -5.71
C THR A 240 7.57 11.46 -5.04
N LEU A 241 6.56 11.14 -5.85
CA LEU A 241 5.26 10.69 -5.38
C LEU A 241 5.09 9.20 -5.71
N TRP A 242 5.01 8.38 -4.68
CA TRP A 242 4.76 6.95 -4.77
C TRP A 242 3.28 6.67 -4.46
N ALA A 243 2.62 5.86 -5.28
CA ALA A 243 1.29 5.38 -4.96
C ALA A 243 1.13 3.90 -5.30
N LEU A 244 0.60 3.11 -4.37
CA LEU A 244 0.41 1.68 -4.53
C LEU A 244 -1.07 1.36 -4.70
N ARG A 245 -1.37 0.48 -5.66
CA ARG A 245 -2.62 -0.28 -5.67
C ARG A 245 -2.35 -1.73 -5.32
N TYR A 246 -2.92 -2.20 -4.21
CA TYR A 246 -2.86 -3.61 -3.85
C TYR A 246 -4.06 -4.06 -3.01
N ALA A 247 -4.77 -5.08 -3.53
CA ALA A 247 -5.71 -5.88 -2.76
C ALA A 247 -5.70 -7.35 -3.22
N ARG A 248 -5.75 -8.33 -2.29
CA ARG A 248 -5.77 -9.77 -2.63
C ARG A 248 -7.12 -10.27 -3.18
N SER A 249 -8.22 -9.67 -2.75
CA SER A 249 -9.57 -10.03 -3.20
C SER A 249 -10.09 -8.98 -4.20
N PRO A 250 -10.88 -9.34 -5.23
CA PRO A 250 -11.52 -8.39 -6.14
C PRO A 250 -12.61 -7.59 -5.41
N LEU A 251 -12.17 -6.73 -4.49
CA LEU A 251 -13.01 -5.80 -3.77
C LEU A 251 -13.14 -4.54 -4.61
N ARG A 252 -14.38 -4.21 -4.96
CA ARG A 252 -14.71 -2.91 -5.54
C ARG A 252 -14.37 -1.82 -4.53
N GLY A 253 -13.83 -0.69 -5.00
CA GLY A 253 -13.59 0.48 -4.16
C GLY A 253 -12.14 0.78 -3.78
N PHE A 254 -11.19 -0.11 -4.09
CA PHE A 254 -9.73 0.07 -3.91
C PHE A 254 -9.01 0.34 -5.23
N ASP A 255 -9.57 1.26 -6.01
CA ASP A 255 -8.96 1.70 -7.26
C ASP A 255 -7.86 2.73 -6.99
N LEU A 256 -7.00 2.91 -7.98
CA LEU A 256 -5.96 3.94 -8.00
C LEU A 256 -5.80 4.39 -9.45
N TYR A 257 -5.66 5.70 -9.62
CA TYR A 257 -5.42 6.33 -10.90
C TYR A 257 -4.29 7.33 -10.79
N TYR A 258 -3.59 7.57 -11.90
CA TYR A 258 -2.72 8.72 -12.04
C TYR A 258 -3.17 9.65 -13.18
N TYR A 259 -2.80 10.92 -13.09
CA TYR A 259 -3.13 11.96 -14.05
C TYR A 259 -1.94 12.93 -14.21
N PRO A 260 -1.74 13.51 -15.40
CA PRO A 260 -2.42 13.20 -16.66
C PRO A 260 -1.84 11.94 -17.33
N GLN A 261 -2.63 11.18 -18.09
CA GLN A 261 -2.14 10.04 -18.87
C GLN A 261 -1.39 10.50 -20.13
N VAL A 262 -0.16 10.94 -19.93
CA VAL A 262 0.75 11.42 -20.98
C VAL A 262 2.14 10.85 -20.79
N GLY A 263 3.00 10.95 -21.81
CA GLY A 263 4.37 10.44 -21.73
C GLY A 263 5.24 11.17 -20.71
N ILE A 264 5.24 12.50 -20.71
CA ILE A 264 6.00 13.34 -19.77
C ILE A 264 5.12 14.51 -19.33
N SER A 265 5.16 14.84 -18.05
CA SER A 265 4.47 15.99 -17.48
C SER A 265 5.33 16.63 -16.38
N ASN A 266 5.24 17.95 -16.25
CA ASN A 266 5.88 18.70 -15.17
C ASN A 266 5.09 18.62 -13.85
N PHE A 267 3.93 17.97 -13.87
CA PHE A 267 3.18 17.62 -12.68
C PHE A 267 2.46 16.28 -12.83
N TRP A 268 2.24 15.60 -11.71
CA TRP A 268 1.52 14.35 -11.65
C TRP A 268 0.58 14.35 -10.45
N VAL A 269 -0.54 13.66 -10.60
CA VAL A 269 -1.52 13.44 -9.53
C VAL A 269 -1.75 11.94 -9.41
N ALA A 270 -1.85 11.43 -8.18
CA ALA A 270 -2.34 10.10 -7.87
C ALA A 270 -3.61 10.21 -7.01
N ALA A 271 -4.67 9.48 -7.35
CA ALA A 271 -5.92 9.53 -6.60
C ALA A 271 -6.65 8.19 -6.62
N SER A 272 -7.39 7.91 -5.54
CA SER A 272 -8.17 6.67 -5.42
C SER A 272 -9.30 6.51 -6.46
N LYS A 273 -9.81 7.62 -7.02
CA LYS A 273 -10.70 7.67 -8.18
C LYS A 273 -10.44 8.98 -8.95
N PRO A 274 -10.81 9.08 -10.24
CA PRO A 274 -10.80 10.35 -10.96
C PRO A 274 -11.62 11.42 -10.22
N LEU A 275 -11.08 12.63 -10.14
CA LEU A 275 -11.66 13.74 -9.35
C LEU A 275 -12.24 14.86 -10.22
N ASP A 276 -12.23 14.72 -11.53
CA ASP A 276 -12.75 15.70 -12.47
C ASP A 276 -13.54 15.03 -13.61
N THR A 277 -14.06 15.83 -14.54
CA THR A 277 -14.78 15.34 -15.71
C THR A 277 -13.85 14.88 -16.84
N LEU A 278 -12.54 15.00 -16.65
CA LEU A 278 -11.51 14.68 -17.64
C LEU A 278 -11.09 13.21 -17.54
N ASN A 279 -12.04 12.30 -17.32
CA ASN A 279 -11.83 10.87 -17.10
C ASN A 279 -10.90 10.20 -18.13
N LEU A 280 -10.88 10.67 -19.38
CA LEU A 280 -10.02 10.15 -20.46
C LEU A 280 -8.52 10.41 -20.24
N TYR A 281 -8.17 11.35 -19.35
CA TYR A 281 -6.80 11.69 -19.01
C TYR A 281 -6.35 11.03 -17.70
N TRP A 282 -7.20 10.20 -17.08
CA TRP A 282 -6.82 9.41 -15.91
C TRP A 282 -6.44 8.00 -16.33
N ALA A 283 -5.21 7.60 -16.01
CA ALA A 283 -4.75 6.23 -16.22
C ALA A 283 -5.06 5.39 -14.99
N ALA A 284 -5.79 4.29 -15.16
CA ALA A 284 -5.99 3.32 -14.09
C ALA A 284 -4.68 2.57 -13.80
N VAL A 285 -4.29 2.50 -12.52
CA VAL A 285 -3.14 1.71 -12.08
C VAL A 285 -3.59 0.26 -11.91
N PRO A 286 -2.91 -0.74 -12.52
CA PRO A 286 -3.23 -2.15 -12.32
C PRO A 286 -3.10 -2.57 -10.84
N ASN A 287 -3.79 -3.63 -10.43
CA ASN A 287 -3.59 -4.18 -9.09
C ASN A 287 -2.13 -4.66 -8.93
N SER A 288 -1.64 -4.72 -7.69
CA SER A 288 -0.26 -5.10 -7.37
C SER A 288 0.80 -4.22 -7.98
N THR A 289 0.50 -2.94 -8.22
CA THR A 289 1.39 -2.04 -8.94
C THR A 289 1.65 -0.77 -8.14
N LEU A 290 2.94 -0.48 -7.96
CA LEU A 290 3.46 0.79 -7.50
C LEU A 290 3.64 1.72 -8.71
N VAL A 291 3.04 2.90 -8.66
CA VAL A 291 3.35 3.99 -9.60
C VAL A 291 4.31 4.97 -8.94
N ILE A 292 5.36 5.34 -9.66
CA ILE A 292 6.37 6.32 -9.26
C ILE A 292 6.23 7.52 -10.19
N LEU A 293 6.03 8.68 -9.59
CA LEU A 293 5.72 9.91 -10.29
C LEU A 293 6.75 10.97 -9.91
N THR A 294 7.58 11.35 -10.88
CA THR A 294 8.61 12.39 -10.74
C THR A 294 8.36 13.45 -11.82
N PRO A 295 8.27 14.75 -11.45
CA PRO A 295 8.08 15.81 -12.43
C PRO A 295 9.16 15.82 -13.52
N GLY A 296 8.74 15.90 -14.78
CA GLY A 296 9.65 15.91 -15.93
C GLY A 296 10.07 14.52 -16.42
N GLU A 297 9.70 13.45 -15.70
CA GLU A 297 9.99 12.06 -16.08
C GLU A 297 8.69 11.30 -16.41
N PRO A 298 8.76 10.25 -17.25
CA PRO A 298 7.61 9.39 -17.50
C PRO A 298 7.19 8.62 -16.23
N PRO A 299 5.89 8.30 -16.07
CA PRO A 299 5.41 7.53 -14.93
C PRO A 299 5.98 6.11 -15.00
N GLN A 300 6.59 5.63 -13.92
CA GLN A 300 7.10 4.27 -13.84
C GLN A 300 6.09 3.40 -13.10
N LEU A 301 5.74 2.26 -13.69
CA LEU A 301 4.81 1.30 -13.09
C LEU A 301 5.56 0.01 -12.78
N ILE A 302 5.66 -0.31 -11.50
CA ILE A 302 6.37 -1.49 -11.01
C ILE A 302 5.38 -2.42 -10.36
N ASN A 303 5.24 -3.63 -10.91
CA ASN A 303 4.46 -4.67 -10.24
C ASN A 303 5.25 -5.24 -9.05
N ILE A 304 4.62 -5.29 -7.88
CA ILE A 304 5.26 -5.72 -6.63
C ILE A 304 5.57 -7.23 -6.62
N PHE A 305 4.82 -8.03 -7.39
CA PHE A 305 4.91 -9.50 -7.38
C PHE A 305 5.30 -10.13 -8.73
N ASN A 306 5.38 -9.36 -9.83
CA ASN A 306 5.89 -9.87 -11.10
C ASN A 306 7.40 -9.69 -11.18
N GLU A 307 8.09 -10.80 -11.43
CA GLU A 307 9.55 -10.92 -11.57
C GLU A 307 10.12 -10.38 -12.90
N TYR A 308 9.39 -9.53 -13.63
CA TYR A 308 9.81 -8.98 -14.92
C TYR A 308 10.42 -7.57 -14.86
N ASP A 309 10.85 -7.14 -13.67
CA ASP A 309 11.70 -5.96 -13.52
C ASP A 309 13.13 -6.41 -13.15
N THR A 310 13.88 -6.76 -14.19
CA THR A 310 15.28 -7.18 -14.13
C THR A 310 16.16 -6.03 -13.69
N SER A 311 16.43 -5.90 -12.39
CA SER A 311 17.66 -5.26 -11.91
C SER A 311 18.12 -5.62 -10.50
N VAL A 312 17.34 -6.32 -9.66
CA VAL A 312 17.87 -6.91 -8.41
C VAL A 312 17.29 -8.32 -8.19
N VAL A 313 18.07 -9.35 -8.55
CA VAL A 313 17.76 -10.73 -8.18
C VAL A 313 18.19 -10.91 -6.73
N TYR A 314 17.23 -10.87 -5.80
CA TYR A 314 17.48 -11.26 -4.41
C TYR A 314 17.80 -12.76 -4.37
N GLN A 315 19.01 -13.11 -3.92
CA GLN A 315 19.44 -14.48 -3.66
C GLN A 315 19.54 -14.68 -2.14
N GLY A 316 19.08 -15.82 -1.62
CA GLY A 316 19.28 -16.13 -0.21
C GLY A 316 18.19 -17.00 0.45
N LEU A 317 18.36 -17.20 1.77
CA LEU A 317 17.37 -17.83 2.64
C LEU A 317 16.32 -16.77 3.06
N ASP A 318 15.08 -16.98 2.63
CA ASP A 318 13.97 -16.04 2.74
C ASP A 318 13.21 -16.25 4.07
N LEU A 319 12.51 -17.38 4.21
CA LEU A 319 11.67 -17.69 5.36
C LEU A 319 12.00 -19.07 5.93
N ILE A 320 12.12 -19.18 7.26
CA ILE A 320 12.30 -20.45 7.97
C ILE A 320 11.27 -20.51 9.09
N TYR A 321 10.16 -21.20 8.83
CA TYR A 321 8.99 -21.18 9.70
C TYR A 321 8.26 -22.53 9.75
N PRO A 322 7.69 -22.93 10.90
CA PRO A 322 7.83 -22.30 12.21
C PRO A 322 9.26 -22.42 12.77
N ASN A 323 9.73 -21.45 13.57
CA ASN A 323 11.03 -21.54 14.24
C ASN A 323 10.97 -20.79 15.59
N PRO A 324 11.04 -21.47 16.75
CA PRO A 324 11.26 -22.90 16.92
C PRO A 324 10.17 -23.80 16.32
N PHE A 325 10.50 -25.02 15.93
CA PHE A 325 9.54 -25.96 15.35
C PHE A 325 9.37 -27.23 16.19
N LYS A 326 8.16 -27.78 16.14
CA LYS A 326 7.82 -29.14 16.58
C LYS A 326 7.35 -29.93 15.37
N GLY A 327 8.08 -30.97 15.00
CA GLY A 327 7.73 -31.82 13.86
C GLY A 327 8.31 -31.32 12.55
N LYS A 328 7.73 -30.28 11.92
CA LYS A 328 8.18 -29.79 10.60
C LYS A 328 8.50 -28.30 10.57
N ILE A 329 9.43 -27.94 9.71
CA ILE A 329 9.81 -26.57 9.38
C ILE A 329 9.91 -26.43 7.87
N ASP A 330 9.39 -25.33 7.34
CA ASP A 330 9.51 -24.97 5.93
C ASP A 330 10.65 -23.97 5.76
N ILE A 331 11.54 -24.27 4.81
CA ILE A 331 12.72 -23.50 4.46
C ILE A 331 12.50 -22.97 3.05
N ARG A 332 12.21 -21.68 2.95
CA ARG A 332 12.05 -20.95 1.69
C ARG A 332 13.37 -20.28 1.29
N TYR A 333 13.75 -20.47 0.03
CA TYR A 333 14.98 -19.94 -0.53
C TYR A 333 14.78 -19.47 -1.97
N CYS A 334 15.61 -18.52 -2.40
CA CYS A 334 15.67 -18.03 -3.78
C CYS A 334 17.10 -18.14 -4.30
N ILE A 335 17.23 -18.56 -5.55
CA ILE A 335 18.51 -18.74 -6.23
C ILE A 335 18.45 -18.00 -7.56
N GLY A 336 19.51 -17.27 -7.91
CA GLY A 336 19.54 -16.52 -9.17
C GLY A 336 19.92 -17.38 -10.38
N GLN A 337 19.58 -16.90 -11.58
CA GLN A 337 19.78 -17.62 -12.85
C GLN A 337 21.23 -18.02 -13.15
N SER A 338 22.20 -17.34 -12.55
CA SER A 338 23.63 -17.57 -12.75
C SER A 338 24.30 -18.39 -11.64
N ALA A 339 23.55 -18.87 -10.64
CA ALA A 339 24.13 -19.63 -9.55
C ALA A 339 24.48 -21.06 -10.01
N GLU A 340 25.76 -21.42 -9.93
CA GLU A 340 26.25 -22.76 -10.21
C GLU A 340 26.63 -23.47 -8.90
N GLY A 341 26.57 -24.81 -8.89
CA GLY A 341 27.00 -25.60 -7.73
C GLY A 341 26.16 -25.38 -6.46
N ILE A 342 24.85 -25.18 -6.62
CA ILE A 342 23.97 -24.82 -5.50
C ILE A 342 23.79 -26.00 -4.54
N GLU A 343 23.95 -25.73 -3.24
CA GLU A 343 23.77 -26.73 -2.20
C GLU A 343 22.93 -26.19 -1.03
N LEU A 344 21.98 -26.99 -0.55
CA LEU A 344 21.21 -26.71 0.65
C LEU A 344 21.46 -27.80 1.71
N LYS A 345 22.12 -27.40 2.79
CA LYS A 345 22.65 -28.31 3.81
C LYS A 345 22.26 -27.85 5.22
N ILE A 346 22.07 -28.79 6.14
CA ILE A 346 21.80 -28.53 7.55
C ILE A 346 22.94 -29.09 8.38
N TYR A 347 23.43 -28.30 9.33
CA TYR A 347 24.52 -28.62 10.24
C TYR A 347 24.07 -28.54 11.71
N ASN A 348 24.73 -29.30 12.58
CA ASN A 348 24.60 -29.12 14.02
C ASN A 348 25.60 -28.06 14.55
N THR A 349 25.57 -27.79 15.86
CA THR A 349 26.47 -26.81 16.52
C THR A 349 27.96 -27.15 16.43
N ASN A 350 28.30 -28.41 16.17
CA ASN A 350 29.68 -28.85 15.99
C ASN A 350 30.14 -28.77 14.52
N GLY A 351 29.33 -28.19 13.63
CA GLY A 351 29.60 -28.10 12.19
C GLY A 351 29.45 -29.42 11.44
N ARG A 352 28.88 -30.45 12.05
CA ARG A 352 28.63 -31.73 11.38
C ARG A 352 27.39 -31.64 10.50
N LEU A 353 27.53 -32.04 9.23
CA LEU A 353 26.42 -32.18 8.28
C LEU A 353 25.41 -33.23 8.79
N VAL A 354 24.14 -32.86 8.90
CA VAL A 354 23.05 -33.75 9.32
C VAL A 354 22.05 -34.04 8.21
N LYS A 355 21.73 -33.05 7.37
CA LYS A 355 20.79 -33.20 6.26
C LYS A 355 21.31 -32.47 5.02
N GLN A 356 21.12 -33.04 3.84
CA GLN A 356 21.36 -32.39 2.56
C GLN A 356 20.15 -32.63 1.66
N PHE A 357 19.69 -31.58 0.98
CA PHE A 357 18.56 -31.68 0.07
C PHE A 357 19.05 -31.72 -1.38
N PRO A 358 18.53 -32.64 -2.20
CA PRO A 358 18.67 -32.54 -3.64
C PRO A 358 17.81 -31.37 -4.11
N LEU A 359 18.45 -30.33 -4.65
CA LEU A 359 17.72 -29.20 -5.20
C LEU A 359 17.22 -29.54 -6.60
N PRO A 360 15.96 -29.23 -6.95
CA PRO A 360 15.53 -29.26 -8.34
C PRO A 360 16.37 -28.27 -9.16
N THR A 361 16.45 -28.52 -10.46
CA THR A 361 17.32 -27.85 -11.44
C THR A 361 17.53 -26.34 -11.22
N PRO A 362 18.72 -25.80 -11.54
CA PRO A 362 19.13 -24.39 -11.31
C PRO A 362 18.32 -23.33 -12.08
N TYR A 363 17.25 -23.73 -12.78
CA TYR A 363 16.43 -22.87 -13.63
C TYR A 363 15.16 -22.34 -12.93
N SER A 364 15.02 -22.50 -11.61
CA SER A 364 13.85 -21.97 -10.90
C SER A 364 14.11 -20.54 -10.43
N LEU A 365 13.47 -19.59 -11.11
CA LEU A 365 13.43 -18.17 -10.75
C LEU A 365 12.51 -17.85 -9.57
N LEU A 366 11.70 -18.81 -9.16
CA LEU A 366 10.69 -18.66 -8.12
C LEU A 366 11.23 -19.07 -6.75
N PRO A 367 10.81 -18.40 -5.65
CA PRO A 367 11.07 -18.87 -4.30
C PRO A 367 10.66 -20.33 -4.14
N THR A 368 11.64 -21.19 -3.90
CA THR A 368 11.42 -22.61 -3.70
C THR A 368 11.33 -22.90 -2.20
N SER A 369 10.43 -23.80 -1.82
CA SER A 369 10.25 -24.21 -0.43
C SER A 369 10.55 -25.70 -0.28
N ILE A 370 11.33 -26.06 0.72
CA ILE A 370 11.52 -27.45 1.15
C ILE A 370 11.12 -27.60 2.61
N SER A 371 10.52 -28.73 2.96
CA SER A 371 10.16 -29.04 4.33
C SER A 371 11.20 -29.98 4.96
N TRP A 372 11.57 -29.69 6.20
CA TRP A 372 12.40 -30.56 7.03
C TRP A 372 11.64 -31.01 8.27
N ASP A 373 11.79 -32.28 8.63
CA ASP A 373 11.07 -32.93 9.73
C ASP A 373 11.95 -33.22 10.96
N GLY A 374 13.12 -32.59 11.04
CA GLY A 374 14.07 -32.83 12.13
C GLY A 374 14.80 -34.19 12.06
N THR A 375 14.86 -34.83 10.89
CA THR A 375 15.62 -36.07 10.66
C THR A 375 16.97 -35.84 9.99
N ASP A 376 17.91 -36.76 10.16
CA ASP A 376 19.17 -36.79 9.41
C ASP A 376 19.01 -37.40 7.99
N ASN A 377 20.09 -37.46 7.20
CA ASN A 377 20.11 -38.11 5.87
C ASN A 377 19.76 -39.61 5.89
N LYS A 378 19.84 -40.28 7.05
CA LYS A 378 19.48 -41.69 7.23
C LYS A 378 18.05 -41.88 7.76
N GLY A 379 17.31 -40.79 7.97
CA GLY A 379 15.95 -40.81 8.50
C GLY A 379 15.89 -40.92 10.03
N ASN A 380 17.02 -40.83 10.74
CA ASN A 380 17.02 -40.86 12.20
C ASN A 380 16.56 -39.50 12.75
N THR A 381 15.70 -39.52 13.77
CA THR A 381 15.28 -38.30 14.46
C THR A 381 16.44 -37.68 15.23
N LEU A 382 16.62 -36.37 15.07
CA LEU A 382 17.64 -35.61 15.78
C LEU A 382 17.16 -35.18 17.18
N PRO A 383 18.09 -34.90 18.13
CA PRO A 383 17.73 -34.38 19.45
C PRO A 383 17.21 -32.94 19.38
N ASN A 384 16.58 -32.47 20.47
CA ASN A 384 16.26 -31.05 20.61
C ASN A 384 17.55 -30.24 20.59
N GLY A 385 17.53 -29.06 19.97
CA GLY A 385 18.71 -28.22 19.91
C GLY A 385 18.73 -27.25 18.74
N ILE A 386 19.89 -26.62 18.58
CA ILE A 386 20.16 -25.62 17.55
C ILE A 386 20.80 -26.29 16.33
N TYR A 387 20.30 -25.93 15.16
CA TYR A 387 20.81 -26.36 13.86
C TYR A 387 21.00 -25.14 12.96
N PHE A 388 21.83 -25.28 11.93
CA PHE A 388 22.11 -24.20 10.97
C PHE A 388 21.81 -24.68 9.56
N CYS A 389 20.93 -23.97 8.86
CA CYS A 389 20.65 -24.19 7.45
C CYS A 389 21.57 -23.29 6.62
N ASN A 390 22.30 -23.89 5.68
CA ASN A 390 23.20 -23.21 4.77
C ASN A 390 22.73 -23.40 3.33
N LEU A 391 22.52 -22.28 2.62
CA LEU A 391 22.36 -22.23 1.17
C LEU A 391 23.66 -21.71 0.57
N ASN A 392 24.36 -22.54 -0.17
CA ASN A 392 25.53 -22.15 -0.97
C ASN A 392 25.09 -21.93 -2.42
N THR A 393 25.39 -20.78 -2.99
CA THR A 393 25.08 -20.41 -4.39
C THR A 393 26.33 -20.29 -5.27
N GLY A 394 27.45 -20.88 -4.84
CA GLY A 394 28.75 -20.79 -5.49
C GLY A 394 29.56 -19.60 -4.97
N ASP A 395 29.04 -18.39 -5.19
CA ASP A 395 29.73 -17.14 -4.82
C ASP A 395 29.41 -16.68 -3.39
N THR A 396 28.32 -17.16 -2.80
CA THR A 396 27.84 -16.71 -1.48
C THR A 396 27.24 -17.87 -0.68
N ILE A 397 27.41 -17.81 0.63
CA ILE A 397 26.80 -18.76 1.58
C ILE A 397 25.87 -17.98 2.50
N TYR A 398 24.59 -18.35 2.50
CA TYR A 398 23.58 -17.82 3.40
C TYR A 398 23.33 -18.81 4.53
N THR A 399 23.39 -18.35 5.78
CA THR A 399 23.17 -19.19 6.96
C THR A 399 22.01 -18.68 7.80
N ARG A 400 21.15 -19.60 8.25
CA ARG A 400 20.06 -19.31 9.20
C ARG A 400 20.01 -20.34 10.33
N LYS A 401 19.74 -19.86 11.55
CA LYS A 401 19.58 -20.68 12.75
C LYS A 401 18.19 -21.31 12.80
N MET A 402 18.10 -22.57 13.20
CA MET A 402 16.88 -23.34 13.42
C MET A 402 16.88 -23.92 14.84
N VAL A 403 15.72 -23.96 15.49
CA VAL A 403 15.55 -24.50 16.83
C VAL A 403 14.53 -25.63 16.78
N LEU A 404 15.01 -26.88 16.92
CA LEU A 404 14.15 -28.07 17.00
C LEU A 404 13.74 -28.29 18.46
N LEU A 405 12.42 -28.35 18.67
CA LEU A 405 11.78 -28.74 19.92
C LEU A 405 10.95 -30.01 19.68
N LYS A 406 10.90 -30.88 20.69
CA LYS A 406 9.96 -32.00 20.75
C LYS A 406 8.86 -31.65 21.76
#